data_AF-A0AAR2K1A3-F1
#
_entry.id   AF-A0AAR2K1A3-F1
#
_cell.length_a   1.000
_cell.length_b   1.000
_cell.length_c   1.000
_cell.angle_alpha   90.00
_cell.angle_beta   90.00
_cell.angle_gamma   90.00
#
_symmetry.space_group_name_H-M   'P 1'
#
loop_
_entity.id
_entity.type
_entity.pdbx_description
1 polymer ?
#
loop_
_entity_poly.entity_id
_entity_poly.type
_entity_poly.pdbx_seq_one_letter_code
_entity_poly.pdbx_strand_id
1 'polypeptide(L)'
;MDNQKGLSSLLFSFVVLSMLRGGHGDLSYSTPEEMRRGSVVGNIAANLGLDSKRLSDRKAARLDVDDNGKVYCDVLSSGDLVVAERIDREGICGPKTVCSLKYEIILENPLELQRVVIEIQDINDNSPTFANDVITFEIRESADKGARFAVNGAHDADIGQNGVQSYFLQTNEHFSFDVHAKPGGGKYGELVLIKELDREQQQELTLTLTAKDGGSPQRSGTAVIHVTILDANDNVPVCDRGRLRFGWIIYMNTHTHTH
;
A
#
# COMPACT_ATOMS: atom_id res chain seq x y z
N MET A 1 -27.43 35.48 3.47
CA MET A 1 -28.09 34.40 4.23
C MET A 1 -27.59 33.11 3.61
N ASP A 2 -26.45 32.62 4.08
CA ASP A 2 -25.76 31.53 3.41
C ASP A 2 -24.96 30.67 4.40
N ASN A 3 -24.94 29.37 4.11
CA ASN A 3 -24.13 28.29 4.70
C ASN A 3 -24.34 27.85 6.16
N GLN A 4 -25.17 26.81 6.34
CA GLN A 4 -24.94 25.76 7.35
C GLN A 4 -24.36 24.53 6.63
N LYS A 5 -23.05 24.33 6.73
CA LYS A 5 -22.40 23.05 6.42
C LYS A 5 -22.58 22.12 7.61
N GLY A 6 -23.34 21.05 7.43
CA GLY A 6 -23.44 19.95 8.38
C GLY A 6 -22.09 19.24 8.49
N LEU A 7 -21.46 19.34 9.66
CA LEU A 7 -20.41 18.40 10.05
C LEU A 7 -21.09 17.07 10.38
N SER A 8 -20.89 16.09 9.51
CA SER A 8 -21.15 14.68 9.80
C SER A 8 -20.18 14.22 10.88
N SER A 9 -20.66 14.12 12.12
CA SER A 9 -19.97 13.46 13.22
C SER A 9 -20.03 11.96 12.97
N LEU A 10 -18.95 11.37 12.45
CA LEU A 10 -18.74 9.93 12.47
C LEU A 10 -18.68 9.47 13.93
N LEU A 11 -19.80 8.92 14.42
CA LEU A 11 -19.86 8.21 15.69
C LEU A 11 -19.07 6.91 15.52
N PHE A 12 -17.82 6.89 16.00
CA PHE A 12 -17.08 5.66 16.19
C PHE A 12 -17.80 4.83 17.25
N SER A 13 -18.44 3.74 16.82
CA SER A 13 -19.08 2.79 17.71
C SER A 13 -18.01 2.02 18.47
N PHE A 14 -17.76 2.38 19.72
CA PHE A 14 -16.98 1.57 20.65
C PHE A 14 -17.78 0.29 20.97
N VAL A 15 -17.45 -0.82 20.33
CA VAL A 15 -18.00 -2.12 20.70
C VAL A 15 -17.26 -2.61 21.95
N VAL A 16 -17.83 -2.35 23.12
CA VAL A 16 -17.39 -2.97 24.37
C VAL A 16 -18.01 -4.36 24.44
N LEU A 17 -17.25 -5.39 24.07
CA LEU A 17 -17.67 -6.77 24.24
C LEU A 17 -17.52 -7.16 25.72
N SER A 18 -18.57 -6.97 26.52
CA SER A 18 -18.60 -7.45 27.90
C SER A 18 -18.94 -8.95 27.92
N MET A 19 -17.92 -9.78 28.15
CA MET A 19 -18.13 -11.20 28.45
C MET A 19 -17.97 -11.47 29.95
N LEU A 20 -18.74 -12.48 30.38
CA LEU A 20 -19.07 -12.90 31.74
C LEU A 20 -17.87 -13.09 32.69
N ARG A 21 -18.10 -12.76 33.97
CA ARG A 21 -17.23 -13.07 35.11
C ARG A 21 -16.98 -14.58 35.22
N GLY A 22 -15.70 -14.97 35.16
CA GLY A 22 -15.23 -16.29 35.56
C GLY A 22 -13.87 -16.67 34.99
N GLY A 23 -12.80 -16.21 35.63
CA GLY A 23 -11.41 -16.62 35.33
C GLY A 23 -10.44 -15.44 35.26
N HIS A 24 -9.19 -15.62 35.70
CA HIS A 24 -8.07 -14.71 35.42
C HIS A 24 -7.78 -14.71 33.91
N GLY A 25 -8.68 -14.15 33.12
CA GLY A 25 -8.54 -13.98 31.68
C GLY A 25 -7.82 -12.68 31.37
N ASP A 26 -7.15 -12.64 30.22
CA ASP A 26 -6.54 -11.41 29.71
C ASP A 26 -7.63 -10.36 29.45
N LEU A 27 -7.39 -9.10 29.85
CA LEU A 27 -8.27 -8.00 29.49
C LEU A 27 -8.01 -7.64 28.03
N SER A 28 -9.05 -7.66 27.21
CA SER A 28 -8.95 -7.30 25.79
C SER A 28 -9.67 -5.99 25.51
N TYR A 29 -8.96 -5.08 24.86
CA TYR A 29 -9.49 -3.82 24.35
C TYR A 29 -9.22 -3.72 22.85
N SER A 30 -9.92 -2.82 22.19
CA SER A 30 -9.63 -2.48 20.80
C SER A 30 -9.73 -0.98 20.60
N THR A 31 -8.82 -0.43 19.81
CA THR A 31 -8.81 0.99 19.48
C THR A 31 -8.33 1.18 18.05
N PRO A 32 -8.92 2.10 17.28
CA PRO A 32 -8.32 2.51 16.03
C PRO A 32 -6.93 3.09 16.25
N GLU A 33 -6.08 2.95 15.26
CA GLU A 33 -4.83 3.70 15.18
C GLU A 33 -5.08 5.21 14.99
N GLU A 34 -4.00 6.00 14.96
CA GLU A 34 -4.06 7.43 14.67
C GLU A 34 -4.89 8.26 15.66
N MET A 35 -5.21 7.66 16.80
CA MET A 35 -5.94 8.30 17.87
C MET A 35 -5.09 9.38 18.54
N ARG A 36 -5.75 10.51 18.84
CA ARG A 36 -5.10 11.63 19.53
C ARG A 36 -4.62 11.21 20.91
N ARG A 37 -3.49 11.79 21.35
CA ARG A 37 -3.02 11.65 22.72
C ARG A 37 -4.12 12.05 23.72
N GLY A 38 -4.30 11.23 24.75
CA GLY A 38 -5.36 11.35 25.76
C GLY A 38 -6.69 10.69 25.38
N SER A 39 -6.81 10.13 24.17
CA SER A 39 -8.00 9.36 23.79
C SER A 39 -8.18 8.15 24.70
N VAL A 40 -9.41 7.92 25.15
CA VAL A 40 -9.73 6.78 26.03
C VAL A 40 -9.91 5.51 25.19
N VAL A 41 -9.18 4.46 25.56
CA VAL A 41 -9.28 3.11 25.00
C VAL A 41 -10.29 2.27 25.77
N GLY A 42 -10.31 2.41 27.10
CA GLY A 42 -11.22 1.69 27.98
C GLY A 42 -10.95 2.01 29.45
N ASN A 43 -11.73 1.42 30.37
CA ASN A 43 -11.54 1.62 31.80
C ASN A 43 -11.16 0.30 32.49
N ILE A 44 -9.88 0.18 32.86
CA ILE A 44 -9.31 -1.03 33.46
C ILE A 44 -9.87 -1.25 34.88
N ALA A 45 -10.04 -0.18 35.66
CA ALA A 45 -10.53 -0.29 37.02
C ALA A 45 -11.94 -0.91 37.07
N ALA A 46 -12.84 -0.46 36.22
CA ALA A 46 -14.20 -0.97 36.10
C ALA A 46 -14.21 -2.45 35.70
N ASN A 47 -13.38 -2.84 34.72
CA ASN A 47 -13.25 -4.24 34.29
C ASN A 47 -12.70 -5.15 35.40
N LEU A 48 -11.79 -4.64 36.23
CA LEU A 48 -11.24 -5.36 37.39
C LEU A 48 -12.12 -5.27 38.65
N GLY A 49 -13.23 -4.52 38.61
CA GLY A 49 -14.07 -4.27 39.78
C GLY A 49 -13.36 -3.50 40.90
N LEU A 50 -12.38 -2.67 40.53
CA LEU A 50 -11.67 -1.75 41.42
C LEU A 50 -12.28 -0.35 41.29
N ASP A 51 -12.39 0.37 42.41
CA ASP A 51 -12.67 1.81 42.36
C ASP A 51 -11.35 2.60 42.19
N SER A 52 -11.46 3.87 41.80
CA SER A 52 -10.30 4.73 41.53
C SER A 52 -9.39 4.91 42.74
N LYS A 53 -9.98 4.87 43.95
CA LYS A 53 -9.26 4.95 45.21
C LYS A 53 -8.40 3.71 45.46
N ARG A 54 -8.98 2.51 45.32
CA ARG A 54 -8.26 1.24 45.45
C ARG A 54 -7.23 1.04 44.35
N LEU A 55 -7.46 1.51 43.14
CA LEU A 55 -6.45 1.46 42.08
C LEU A 55 -5.21 2.30 42.45
N SER A 56 -5.44 3.53 42.92
CA SER A 56 -4.38 4.43 43.39
C SER A 56 -3.65 3.88 44.62
N ASP A 57 -4.39 3.30 45.56
CA ASP A 57 -3.85 2.70 46.79
C ASP A 57 -3.01 1.44 46.49
N ARG A 58 -3.33 0.70 45.42
CA ARG A 58 -2.61 -0.51 44.99
C ARG A 58 -1.38 -0.24 44.12
N LYS A 59 -0.96 1.03 43.96
CA LYS A 59 0.14 1.46 43.07
C LYS A 59 0.08 0.80 41.68
N ALA A 60 -1.13 0.67 41.18
CA ALA A 60 -1.41 -0.04 39.95
C ALA A 60 -0.82 0.70 38.76
N ALA A 61 -0.25 -0.06 37.82
CA ALA A 61 0.15 0.36 36.48
C ALA A 61 1.57 0.93 36.35
N ARG A 62 2.53 0.02 36.52
CA ARG A 62 3.59 -0.06 35.49
C ARG A 62 3.01 -0.93 34.37
N LEU A 63 2.87 -0.40 33.16
CA LEU A 63 2.69 -1.26 31.99
C LEU A 63 4.06 -1.84 31.70
N ASP A 64 4.22 -3.16 31.85
CA ASP A 64 5.42 -3.80 31.33
C ASP A 64 5.40 -3.71 29.81
N VAL A 65 6.53 -3.28 29.25
CA VAL A 65 6.65 -2.88 27.84
C VAL A 65 7.04 -4.08 27.00
N ASP A 66 6.55 -4.17 25.76
CA ASP A 66 7.08 -5.18 24.83
C ASP A 66 8.58 -4.98 24.55
N ASP A 67 9.21 -5.97 23.91
CA ASP A 67 10.64 -6.05 23.63
C ASP A 67 11.28 -4.79 23.00
N ASN A 68 10.50 -3.86 22.42
CA ASN A 68 10.98 -2.60 21.84
C ASN A 68 11.01 -1.41 22.81
N GLY A 69 10.53 -1.57 24.05
CA GLY A 69 10.65 -0.54 25.10
C GLY A 69 9.84 0.74 24.88
N LYS A 70 8.91 0.77 23.91
CA LYS A 70 8.03 1.92 23.64
C LYS A 70 6.63 1.71 24.20
N VAL A 71 6.18 2.67 25.01
CA VAL A 71 4.84 2.67 25.63
C VAL A 71 3.91 3.56 24.82
N TYR A 72 2.81 2.98 24.33
CA TYR A 72 1.82 3.71 23.53
C TYR A 72 0.58 4.09 24.33
N CYS A 73 0.29 3.39 25.43
CA CYS A 73 -0.87 3.64 26.27
C CYS A 73 -0.45 3.84 27.73
N ASP A 74 -1.17 4.69 28.44
CA ASP A 74 -0.97 4.98 29.86
C ASP A 74 -2.27 4.75 30.64
N VAL A 75 -2.17 4.51 31.95
CA VAL A 75 -3.33 4.33 32.82
C VAL A 75 -3.44 5.52 33.76
N LEU A 76 -4.51 6.28 33.61
CA LEU A 76 -4.80 7.41 34.49
C LEU A 76 -5.19 6.93 35.89
N SER A 77 -5.08 7.81 36.88
CA SER A 77 -5.54 7.54 38.25
C SER A 77 -7.05 7.26 38.37
N SER A 78 -7.83 7.64 37.37
CA SER A 78 -9.24 7.26 37.22
C SER A 78 -9.44 5.78 36.88
N GLY A 79 -8.39 5.10 36.41
CA GLY A 79 -8.45 3.75 35.84
C GLY A 79 -8.68 3.72 34.33
N ASP A 80 -8.77 4.88 33.68
CA ASP A 80 -8.88 4.96 32.22
C ASP A 80 -7.54 4.63 31.57
N LEU A 81 -7.56 3.67 30.65
CA LEU A 81 -6.50 3.41 29.70
C LEU A 81 -6.60 4.42 28.58
N VAL A 82 -5.55 5.21 28.37
CA VAL A 82 -5.53 6.29 27.38
C VAL A 82 -4.34 6.15 26.45
N VAL A 83 -4.48 6.68 25.23
CA VAL A 83 -3.40 6.77 24.26
C VAL A 83 -2.38 7.81 24.76
N ALA A 84 -1.16 7.37 25.03
CA ALA A 84 -0.06 8.22 25.51
C ALA A 84 0.75 8.81 24.35
N GLU A 85 0.95 8.01 23.30
CA GLU A 85 1.71 8.35 22.09
C GLU A 85 0.93 7.91 20.85
N ARG A 86 1.19 8.56 19.72
CA ARG A 86 0.55 8.20 18.44
C ARG A 86 0.84 6.73 18.10
N ILE A 87 -0.22 5.97 17.87
CA ILE A 87 -0.18 4.58 17.43
C ILE A 87 -0.30 4.60 15.91
N ASP A 88 0.75 4.16 15.24
CA ASP A 88 0.86 3.97 13.79
C ASP A 88 1.00 2.46 13.58
N ARG A 89 -0.05 1.82 13.07
CA ARG A 89 -0.16 0.36 12.98
C ARG A 89 0.84 -0.18 11.97
N GLU A 90 1.02 0.49 10.85
CA GLU A 90 1.97 0.13 9.79
C GLU A 90 3.40 0.15 10.34
N GLY A 91 3.74 1.15 11.16
CA GLY A 91 5.04 1.25 11.81
C GLY A 91 5.31 0.18 12.88
N ILE A 92 4.26 -0.31 13.57
CA ILE A 92 4.38 -1.28 14.66
C ILE A 92 4.32 -2.72 14.13
N CYS A 93 3.34 -3.01 13.28
CA CYS A 93 2.96 -4.35 12.88
C CYS A 93 3.25 -4.65 11.41
N GLY A 94 3.48 -3.62 10.59
CA GLY A 94 3.70 -3.75 9.16
C GLY A 94 2.55 -4.49 8.47
N PRO A 95 2.82 -5.48 7.59
CA PRO A 95 1.80 -6.16 6.80
C PRO A 95 1.02 -7.24 7.58
N LYS A 96 1.21 -7.36 8.91
CA LYS A 96 0.50 -8.37 9.71
C LYS A 96 -0.99 -8.02 9.77
N THR A 97 -1.84 -9.03 9.54
CA THR A 97 -3.31 -8.89 9.58
C THR A 97 -3.87 -8.67 10.98
N VAL A 98 -3.10 -9.01 12.02
CA VAL A 98 -3.46 -8.78 13.42
C VAL A 98 -2.37 -7.95 14.05
N CYS A 99 -2.76 -6.81 14.62
CA CYS A 99 -1.87 -5.93 15.37
C CYS A 99 -2.35 -5.83 16.81
N SER A 100 -1.49 -6.19 17.76
CA SER A 100 -1.87 -6.16 19.18
C SER A 100 -0.71 -5.70 20.05
N LEU A 101 -0.97 -4.70 20.87
CA LEU A 101 -0.07 -4.27 21.94
C LEU A 101 -0.37 -5.09 23.19
N LYS A 102 0.67 -5.62 23.81
CA LYS A 102 0.54 -6.46 25.00
C LYS A 102 1.20 -5.75 26.16
N TYR A 103 0.48 -5.66 27.26
CA TYR A 103 0.93 -5.02 28.48
C TYR A 103 0.62 -5.91 29.67
N GLU A 104 1.44 -5.81 30.71
CA GLU A 104 1.15 -6.42 32.00
C GLU A 104 0.97 -5.32 33.04
N ILE A 105 -0.16 -5.36 33.75
CA ILE A 105 -0.45 -4.46 34.86
C ILE A 105 -0.15 -5.18 36.15
N ILE A 106 0.73 -4.57 36.94
CA ILE A 106 1.07 -5.02 38.29
C ILE A 106 0.20 -4.26 39.28
N LEU A 107 -0.57 -4.99 40.08
CA LEU A 107 -1.32 -4.46 41.22
C LEU A 107 -0.59 -4.89 42.49
N GLU A 108 -0.21 -3.96 43.36
CA GLU A 108 0.39 -4.29 44.65
C GLU A 108 -0.69 -4.53 45.73
N ASN A 109 -0.30 -5.28 46.78
CA ASN A 109 -1.06 -5.46 48.03
C ASN A 109 -2.53 -5.90 47.87
N PRO A 110 -2.80 -7.18 47.51
CA PRO A 110 -1.86 -8.25 47.20
C PRO A 110 -1.26 -8.11 45.80
N LEU A 111 -0.11 -8.75 45.56
CA LEU A 111 0.51 -8.77 44.23
C LEU A 111 -0.38 -9.57 43.26
N GLU A 112 -0.92 -8.90 42.25
CA GLU A 112 -1.69 -9.50 41.17
C GLU A 112 -1.14 -9.00 39.82
N LEU A 113 -0.99 -9.93 38.88
CA LEU A 113 -0.58 -9.62 37.50
C LEU A 113 -1.78 -9.78 36.59
N GLN A 114 -2.09 -8.74 35.84
CA GLN A 114 -3.16 -8.76 34.85
C GLN A 114 -2.58 -8.47 33.46
N ARG A 115 -2.72 -9.42 32.54
CA ARG A 115 -2.42 -9.18 31.13
C ARG A 115 -3.51 -8.33 30.49
N VAL A 116 -3.08 -7.37 29.69
CA VAL A 116 -3.92 -6.50 28.87
C VAL A 116 -3.44 -6.61 27.43
N VAL A 117 -4.36 -6.89 26.53
CA VAL A 117 -4.13 -6.95 25.09
C VAL A 117 -4.98 -5.86 24.45
N ILE A 118 -4.35 -5.00 23.66
CA ILE A 118 -5.03 -3.95 22.90
C ILE A 118 -4.88 -4.27 21.42
N GLU A 119 -5.98 -4.65 20.77
CA GLU A 119 -6.04 -4.82 19.33
C GLU A 119 -6.12 -3.46 18.64
N ILE A 120 -5.16 -3.20 17.74
CA ILE A 120 -5.11 -1.96 16.97
C ILE A 120 -5.86 -2.18 15.67
N GLN A 121 -6.93 -1.40 15.46
CA GLN A 121 -7.73 -1.43 14.24
C GLN A 121 -7.10 -0.50 13.19
N ASP A 122 -6.95 -1.05 12.00
CA ASP A 122 -6.47 -0.36 10.82
C ASP A 122 -7.44 0.75 10.38
N ILE A 123 -6.90 1.94 10.08
CA ILE A 123 -7.62 3.04 9.46
C ILE A 123 -7.10 3.24 8.04
N ASN A 124 -7.95 3.69 7.11
CA ASN A 124 -7.54 4.05 5.75
C ASN A 124 -6.74 5.36 5.71
N ASP A 125 -5.51 5.36 6.23
CA ASP A 125 -4.63 6.53 6.33
C ASP A 125 -3.37 6.44 5.44
N ASN A 126 -3.20 5.35 4.69
CA ASN A 126 -2.30 5.26 3.55
C ASN A 126 -3.06 5.30 2.22
N SER A 127 -2.35 5.49 1.11
CA SER A 127 -2.94 5.53 -0.23
C SER A 127 -2.16 4.58 -1.12
N PRO A 128 -2.80 4.00 -2.15
CA PRO A 128 -2.08 3.17 -3.11
C PRO A 128 -0.94 3.94 -3.77
N THR A 129 0.22 3.32 -3.90
CA THR A 129 1.41 3.90 -4.54
C THR A 129 2.04 2.92 -5.52
N PHE A 130 2.50 3.41 -6.66
CA PHE A 130 3.26 2.59 -7.60
C PHE A 130 4.76 2.74 -7.32
N ALA A 131 5.54 1.70 -7.62
CA ALA A 131 7.00 1.76 -7.45
C ALA A 131 7.66 2.82 -8.36
N ASN A 132 7.07 3.07 -9.53
CA ASN A 132 7.50 4.10 -10.46
C ASN A 132 6.28 4.93 -10.90
N ASP A 133 6.44 6.25 -10.95
CA ASP A 133 5.42 7.17 -11.46
C ASP A 133 5.19 7.00 -12.97
N VAL A 134 6.22 6.52 -13.68
CA VAL A 134 6.18 6.22 -15.12
C VAL A 134 6.62 4.79 -15.36
N ILE A 135 5.79 4.04 -16.10
CA ILE A 135 6.02 2.65 -16.50
C ILE A 135 6.15 2.62 -18.01
N THR A 136 7.35 2.29 -18.51
CA THR A 136 7.66 2.34 -19.94
C THR A 136 7.59 0.97 -20.58
N PHE A 137 6.95 0.88 -21.74
CA PHE A 137 6.95 -0.30 -22.60
C PHE A 137 7.43 0.06 -24.00
N GLU A 138 8.21 -0.84 -24.60
CA GLU A 138 8.53 -0.80 -26.03
C GLU A 138 7.80 -1.97 -26.69
N ILE A 139 6.82 -1.65 -27.56
CA ILE A 139 5.94 -2.65 -28.16
C ILE A 139 6.04 -2.53 -29.67
N ARG A 140 6.35 -3.64 -30.36
CA ARG A 140 6.35 -3.65 -31.84
C ARG A 140 4.95 -3.46 -32.38
N GLU A 141 4.82 -2.76 -33.49
CA GLU A 141 3.52 -2.61 -34.15
C GLU A 141 2.94 -3.95 -34.63
N SER A 142 3.82 -4.90 -34.96
CA SER A 142 3.47 -6.28 -35.32
C SER A 142 3.10 -7.18 -34.13
N ALA A 143 2.94 -6.62 -32.92
CA ALA A 143 2.49 -7.38 -31.76
C ALA A 143 1.07 -7.92 -31.95
N ASP A 144 0.89 -9.21 -31.68
CA ASP A 144 -0.41 -9.87 -31.82
C ASP A 144 -1.44 -9.30 -30.84
N LYS A 145 -2.69 -9.19 -31.31
CA LYS A 145 -3.83 -8.95 -30.41
C LYS A 145 -3.88 -10.05 -29.34
N GLY A 146 -4.04 -9.64 -28.09
CA GLY A 146 -3.97 -10.51 -26.93
C GLY A 146 -2.58 -10.59 -26.29
N ALA A 147 -1.56 -9.93 -26.83
CA ALA A 147 -0.27 -9.76 -26.16
C ALA A 147 -0.44 -9.09 -24.79
N ARG A 148 0.28 -9.59 -23.78
CA ARG A 148 0.17 -9.21 -22.37
C ARG A 148 1.49 -8.65 -21.86
N PHE A 149 1.42 -7.53 -21.16
CA PHE A 149 2.59 -6.86 -20.58
C PHE A 149 2.36 -6.68 -19.08
N ALA A 150 3.19 -7.35 -18.28
CA ALA A 150 3.04 -7.35 -16.84
C ALA A 150 3.28 -5.95 -16.24
N VAL A 151 2.38 -5.52 -15.38
CA VAL A 151 2.47 -4.28 -14.61
C VAL A 151 2.49 -4.64 -13.13
N ASN A 152 3.55 -4.22 -12.45
CA ASN A 152 3.64 -4.37 -11.00
C ASN A 152 2.46 -3.64 -10.34
N GLY A 153 1.79 -4.33 -9.43
CA GLY A 153 0.69 -3.75 -8.68
C GLY A 153 1.15 -2.58 -7.81
N ALA A 154 0.23 -1.65 -7.56
CA ALA A 154 0.38 -0.66 -6.51
C ALA A 154 0.48 -1.34 -5.14
N HIS A 155 1.22 -0.69 -4.25
CA HIS A 155 1.36 -1.06 -2.86
C HIS A 155 0.55 -0.09 -2.01
N ASP A 156 -0.17 -0.64 -1.04
CA ASP A 156 -0.83 0.10 0.03
C ASP A 156 -0.39 -0.54 1.34
N ALA A 157 -0.08 0.27 2.34
CA ALA A 157 0.44 -0.20 3.62
C ALA A 157 -0.69 -0.70 4.53
N ASP A 158 -1.91 -0.22 4.29
CA ASP A 158 -3.12 -0.59 5.02
C ASP A 158 -3.52 -2.04 4.71
N ILE A 159 -4.26 -2.67 5.64
CA ILE A 159 -4.67 -4.07 5.52
C ILE A 159 -6.14 -4.25 5.14
N GLY A 160 -6.48 -5.47 4.71
CA GLY A 160 -7.87 -5.87 4.48
C GLY A 160 -8.55 -5.03 3.39
N GLN A 161 -9.63 -4.35 3.76
CA GLN A 161 -10.43 -3.53 2.84
C GLN A 161 -9.75 -2.19 2.50
N ASN A 162 -8.92 -1.66 3.40
CA ASN A 162 -8.21 -0.40 3.21
C ASN A 162 -6.99 -0.54 2.28
N GLY A 163 -6.54 -1.77 1.99
CA GLY A 163 -5.55 -1.99 0.94
C GLY A 163 -6.10 -1.89 -0.49
N VAL A 164 -5.23 -1.99 -1.50
CA VAL A 164 -5.59 -1.90 -2.93
C VAL A 164 -6.69 -2.90 -3.33
N GLN A 165 -7.81 -2.38 -3.85
CA GLN A 165 -8.94 -3.19 -4.29
C GLN A 165 -9.15 -3.25 -5.79
N SER A 166 -8.78 -2.22 -6.54
CA SER A 166 -9.12 -2.16 -7.97
C SER A 166 -8.12 -1.32 -8.75
N TYR A 167 -8.05 -1.60 -10.05
CA TYR A 167 -7.28 -0.84 -11.01
C TYR A 167 -8.19 -0.36 -12.14
N PHE A 168 -7.94 0.85 -12.62
CA PHE A 168 -8.64 1.48 -13.72
C PHE A 168 -7.62 2.04 -14.69
N LEU A 169 -7.61 1.50 -15.91
CA LEU A 169 -6.87 2.09 -17.01
C LEU A 169 -7.73 3.17 -17.68
N GLN A 170 -7.12 4.30 -17.97
CA GLN A 170 -7.75 5.35 -18.78
C GLN A 170 -8.29 4.78 -20.09
N THR A 171 -9.52 5.14 -20.44
CA THR A 171 -10.18 4.73 -21.68
C THR A 171 -9.31 5.08 -22.88
N ASN A 172 -9.05 4.09 -23.73
CA ASN A 172 -8.23 4.19 -24.93
C ASN A 172 -8.63 3.12 -25.95
N GLU A 173 -8.07 3.17 -27.16
CA GLU A 173 -8.45 2.27 -28.26
C GLU A 173 -7.64 0.96 -28.33
N HIS A 174 -6.45 0.92 -27.75
CA HIS A 174 -5.46 -0.12 -28.04
C HIS A 174 -5.27 -1.12 -26.91
N PHE A 175 -5.51 -0.72 -25.67
CA PHE A 175 -5.19 -1.51 -24.49
C PHE A 175 -6.36 -1.61 -23.50
N SER A 176 -6.54 -2.81 -22.96
CA SER A 176 -7.29 -3.05 -21.72
C SER A 176 -6.33 -3.39 -20.58
N PHE A 177 -6.85 -3.47 -19.35
CA PHE A 177 -6.06 -3.85 -18.17
C PHE A 177 -6.75 -4.99 -17.43
N ASP A 178 -6.10 -6.14 -17.38
CA ASP A 178 -6.57 -7.31 -16.66
C ASP A 178 -5.96 -7.31 -15.25
N VAL A 179 -6.77 -7.59 -14.23
CA VAL A 179 -6.34 -7.60 -12.83
C VAL A 179 -6.30 -9.04 -12.31
N HIS A 180 -5.21 -9.38 -11.64
CA HIS A 180 -4.97 -10.69 -11.07
C HIS A 180 -4.68 -10.58 -9.57
N ALA A 181 -5.22 -11.51 -8.79
CA ALA A 181 -4.91 -11.63 -7.38
C ALA A 181 -3.64 -12.45 -7.16
N LYS A 182 -2.78 -12.04 -6.22
CA LYS A 182 -1.63 -12.85 -5.80
C LYS A 182 -2.04 -13.83 -4.70
N PRO A 183 -1.47 -15.05 -4.69
CA PRO A 183 -1.53 -15.92 -3.52
C PRO A 183 -0.90 -15.20 -2.31
N GLY A 184 -1.64 -15.08 -1.20
CA GLY A 184 -1.17 -14.38 0.01
C GLY A 184 -1.58 -12.91 0.11
N GLY A 185 -2.38 -12.40 -0.84
CA GLY A 185 -2.90 -11.02 -0.80
C GLY A 185 -2.18 -10.08 -1.76
N GLY A 186 -2.85 -8.97 -2.08
CA GLY A 186 -2.40 -8.01 -3.09
C GLY A 186 -2.86 -8.37 -4.51
N LYS A 187 -2.83 -7.37 -5.39
CA LYS A 187 -3.31 -7.45 -6.77
C LYS A 187 -2.25 -6.89 -7.71
N TYR A 188 -2.01 -7.54 -8.83
CA TYR A 188 -1.21 -7.03 -9.95
C TYR A 188 -2.07 -7.01 -11.21
N GLY A 189 -1.54 -6.49 -12.31
CA GLY A 189 -2.27 -6.55 -13.56
C GLY A 189 -1.38 -6.65 -14.78
N GLU A 190 -2.04 -6.85 -15.91
CA GLU A 190 -1.41 -6.95 -17.21
C GLU A 190 -2.09 -5.96 -18.15
N LEU A 191 -1.29 -5.19 -18.85
CA LEU A 191 -1.75 -4.41 -19.99
C LEU A 191 -1.95 -5.38 -21.16
N VAL A 192 -3.13 -5.38 -21.77
CA VAL A 192 -3.48 -6.33 -22.83
C VAL A 192 -3.76 -5.57 -24.12
N LEU A 193 -3.07 -5.94 -25.19
CA LEU A 193 -3.29 -5.34 -26.51
C LEU A 193 -4.60 -5.86 -27.12
N ILE A 194 -5.59 -4.99 -27.33
CA ILE A 194 -6.92 -5.35 -27.86
C ILE A 194 -7.13 -4.90 -29.31
N LYS A 195 -6.30 -3.97 -29.80
CA LYS A 195 -6.32 -3.47 -31.19
C LYS A 195 -4.88 -3.36 -31.68
N GLU A 196 -4.67 -3.61 -32.97
CA GLU A 196 -3.36 -3.46 -33.60
C GLU A 196 -2.79 -2.05 -33.39
N LEU A 197 -1.47 -1.97 -33.35
CA LEU A 197 -0.72 -0.73 -33.28
C LEU A 197 -0.25 -0.39 -34.71
N ASP A 198 -0.12 0.91 -34.99
CA ASP A 198 0.37 1.41 -36.26
C ASP A 198 1.33 2.56 -35.93
N ARG A 199 2.62 2.34 -36.16
CA ARG A 199 3.66 3.30 -35.80
C ARG A 199 3.58 4.56 -36.67
N GLU A 200 3.17 4.44 -37.93
CA GLU A 200 2.98 5.57 -38.84
C GLU A 200 1.83 6.46 -38.38
N GLN A 201 0.77 5.88 -37.82
CA GLN A 201 -0.34 6.62 -37.25
C GLN A 201 0.01 7.25 -35.90
N GLN A 202 0.65 6.49 -35.00
CA GLN A 202 0.98 6.95 -33.67
C GLN A 202 2.25 6.26 -33.16
N GLN A 203 3.28 7.04 -32.84
CA GLN A 203 4.58 6.49 -32.38
C GLN A 203 4.63 6.24 -30.87
N GLU A 204 3.84 6.98 -30.09
CA GLU A 204 3.83 6.90 -28.63
C GLU A 204 2.40 6.95 -28.08
N LEU A 205 2.11 6.13 -27.07
CA LEU A 205 0.86 6.18 -26.30
C LEU A 205 1.22 6.59 -24.86
N THR A 206 0.39 7.43 -24.25
CA THR A 206 0.47 7.72 -22.82
C THR A 206 -0.89 7.46 -22.18
N LEU A 207 -0.94 6.54 -21.22
CA LEU A 207 -2.16 6.11 -20.54
C LEU A 207 -2.01 6.30 -19.03
N THR A 208 -3.06 6.70 -18.34
CA THR A 208 -3.04 6.76 -16.88
C THR A 208 -3.62 5.48 -16.28
N LEU A 209 -2.85 4.81 -15.44
CA LEU A 209 -3.31 3.69 -14.61
C LEU A 209 -3.60 4.20 -13.20
N THR A 210 -4.80 3.95 -12.69
CA THR A 210 -5.23 4.34 -11.34
C THR A 210 -5.48 3.11 -10.49
N ALA A 211 -4.82 3.00 -9.34
CA ALA A 211 -5.14 2.04 -8.29
C ALA A 211 -6.05 2.71 -7.26
N LYS A 212 -7.05 1.99 -6.74
CA LYS A 212 -7.92 2.46 -5.66
C LYS A 212 -8.02 1.45 -4.54
N ASP A 213 -7.99 1.94 -3.31
CA ASP A 213 -8.30 1.16 -2.11
C ASP A 213 -9.81 0.86 -2.00
N GLY A 214 -10.22 0.23 -0.90
CA GLY A 214 -11.62 -0.03 -0.58
C GLY A 214 -12.13 0.75 0.63
N GLY A 215 -11.36 1.71 1.13
CA GLY A 215 -11.68 2.47 2.33
C GLY A 215 -12.79 3.50 2.11
N SER A 216 -13.17 4.19 3.20
CA SER A 216 -14.19 5.25 3.18
C SER A 216 -13.74 6.45 4.02
N PRO A 217 -13.33 7.58 3.41
CA PRO A 217 -13.31 7.82 1.96
C PRO A 217 -12.27 6.97 1.24
N GLN A 218 -12.58 6.61 0.00
CA GLN A 218 -11.68 5.87 -0.89
C GLN A 218 -10.49 6.76 -1.27
N ARG A 219 -9.28 6.19 -1.30
CA ARG A 219 -8.07 6.86 -1.77
C ARG A 219 -7.50 6.12 -2.97
N SER A 220 -6.61 6.79 -3.68
CA SER A 220 -6.10 6.33 -4.97
C SER A 220 -4.69 6.79 -5.25
N GLY A 221 -3.96 5.96 -6.00
CA GLY A 221 -2.67 6.30 -6.59
C GLY A 221 -2.71 6.16 -8.11
N THR A 222 -1.84 6.89 -8.79
CA THR A 222 -1.75 6.87 -10.26
C THR A 222 -0.33 6.64 -10.73
N ALA A 223 -0.19 5.94 -11.85
CA ALA A 223 1.05 5.86 -12.62
C ALA A 223 0.75 6.10 -14.10
N VAL A 224 1.72 6.65 -14.80
CA VAL A 224 1.67 6.89 -16.25
C VAL A 224 2.28 5.69 -16.95
N ILE A 225 1.53 5.03 -17.82
CA ILE A 225 2.05 4.03 -18.74
C ILE A 225 2.42 4.73 -20.03
N HIS A 226 3.71 4.71 -20.36
CA HIS A 226 4.24 5.24 -21.61
C HIS A 226 4.63 4.10 -22.53
N VAL A 227 4.04 4.04 -23.71
CA VAL A 227 4.32 2.99 -24.71
C VAL A 227 4.98 3.64 -25.91
N THR A 228 6.19 3.18 -26.24
CA THR A 228 6.87 3.51 -27.49
C THR A 228 6.60 2.39 -28.49
N ILE A 229 6.08 2.75 -29.66
CA ILE A 229 5.80 1.78 -30.72
C ILE A 229 7.05 1.61 -31.59
N LEU A 230 7.56 0.38 -31.61
CA LEU A 230 8.72 0.01 -32.41
C LEU A 230 8.31 -0.43 -33.81
N ASP A 231 9.11 -0.04 -34.79
CA ASP A 231 9.00 -0.47 -36.18
C ASP A 231 9.19 -1.99 -36.28
N ALA A 232 8.34 -2.65 -37.07
CA ALA A 232 8.56 -4.04 -37.42
C ALA A 232 9.59 -4.10 -38.56
N ASN A 233 10.84 -4.47 -38.27
CA ASN A 233 11.81 -4.73 -39.35
C ASN A 233 11.50 -6.06 -40.07
N ASP A 234 10.47 -6.04 -40.92
CA ASP A 234 10.02 -7.14 -41.77
C ASP A 234 10.78 -7.23 -43.11
N ASN A 235 11.89 -6.48 -43.25
CA ASN A 235 12.67 -6.51 -44.48
C ASN A 235 13.52 -7.78 -44.58
N VAL A 236 13.04 -8.76 -45.33
CA VAL A 236 13.92 -9.75 -45.96
C VAL A 236 14.90 -8.98 -46.85
N PRO A 237 16.23 -9.05 -46.63
CA PRO A 237 17.18 -8.33 -47.47
C PRO A 237 17.10 -8.86 -48.91
N VAL A 238 16.52 -8.08 -49.81
CA VAL A 238 16.55 -8.39 -51.24
C VAL A 238 17.92 -7.99 -51.77
N CYS A 239 18.80 -9.00 -51.93
CA CYS A 239 20.02 -8.81 -52.70
C CYS A 239 19.64 -8.72 -54.19
N ASP A 240 19.55 -7.50 -54.70
CA ASP A 240 19.37 -7.25 -56.12
C ASP A 240 20.68 -7.66 -56.82
N ARG A 241 20.76 -8.90 -57.31
CA ARG A 241 21.89 -9.41 -58.11
C ARG A 241 21.85 -8.84 -59.53
N GLY A 242 21.81 -7.52 -59.61
CA GLY A 242 21.81 -6.73 -60.85
C GLY A 242 23.07 -5.90 -60.99
N ARG A 243 24.19 -6.55 -61.35
CA ARG A 243 25.34 -5.95 -62.05
C ARG A 243 26.33 -5.12 -61.22
N LEU A 244 27.21 -5.81 -60.48
CA LEU A 244 28.55 -5.27 -60.17
C LEU A 244 29.39 -5.25 -61.46
N ARG A 245 29.55 -4.08 -62.09
CA ARG A 245 30.61 -3.83 -63.07
C ARG A 245 31.78 -3.18 -62.34
N PHE A 246 32.84 -3.96 -62.11
CA PHE A 246 34.13 -3.40 -61.67
C PHE A 246 34.83 -2.76 -62.86
N GLY A 247 34.89 -1.43 -62.88
CA GLY A 247 35.76 -0.65 -63.76
C GLY A 247 36.74 0.15 -62.89
N TRP A 248 37.95 -0.38 -62.68
CA TRP A 248 39.02 0.36 -62.01
C TRP A 248 39.84 1.09 -63.07
N ILE A 249 39.87 2.43 -63.01
CA ILE A 249 40.93 3.24 -63.62
C ILE A 249 41.95 3.49 -62.52
N ILE A 250 43.13 2.87 -62.64
CA ILE A 250 44.27 3.11 -61.74
C ILE A 250 45.00 4.35 -62.26
N TYR A 251 45.02 5.42 -61.46
CA TYR A 251 45.90 6.56 -61.70
C TYR A 251 47.35 6.17 -61.39
N MET A 252 48.25 6.32 -62.36
CA MET A 252 49.69 6.27 -62.12
C MET A 252 50.13 7.46 -61.28
N ASN A 253 50.97 7.23 -60.27
CA ASN A 253 51.78 8.28 -59.68
C ASN A 253 53.26 7.92 -59.85
N THR A 254 53.95 8.71 -60.66
CA THR A 254 55.40 8.64 -60.87
C THR A 254 56.11 9.31 -59.71
N HIS A 255 56.99 8.61 -59.02
CA HIS A 255 58.05 9.23 -58.23
C HIS A 255 59.41 8.81 -58.79
N THR A 256 60.01 9.76 -59.49
CA THR A 256 61.42 9.82 -59.83
C THR A 256 62.22 10.11 -58.56
N HIS A 257 63.20 9.26 -58.22
CA HIS A 257 64.38 9.72 -57.52
C HIS A 257 65.62 9.04 -58.12
N THR A 258 66.46 9.90 -58.68
CA THR A 258 67.75 9.67 -59.32
C THR A 258 68.88 9.49 -58.32
N HIS A 259 69.80 8.60 -58.72
CA HIS A 259 71.23 8.43 -58.39
C HIS A 259 71.65 8.09 -56.95
#